data_AF-A0A383D348-F1
#
_entry.id   AF-A0A383D348-F1
#
_cell.length_a   1.000
_cell.length_b   1.000
_cell.length_c   1.000
_cell.angle_alpha   90.00
_cell.angle_beta   90.00
_cell.angle_gamma   90.00
#
_symmetry.space_group_name_H-M   'P 1'
#
loop_
_entity.id
_entity.type
_entity.pdbx_description
1 polymer ?
#
loop_
_entity_poly.entity_id
_entity_poly.type
_entity_poly.pdbx_seq_one_letter_code
_entity_poly.pdbx_strand_id
1 'polypeptide(L)' 'MNHYESVCRSHRLDLPATFNFGRDVVDRFAKDPDKIALIWCDAADCERVLTFADIARGSNQVANWLAGKGI' A
#
# COMPACT_ATOMS: atom_id res chain seq x y z
N MET A 1 29.04 8.49 19.70
CA MET A 1 27.91 7.75 19.11
C MET A 1 27.17 8.71 18.22
N ASN A 2 27.08 8.42 16.92
CA ASN A 2 26.40 9.32 15.99
C ASN A 2 24.88 9.18 16.11
N HIS A 3 24.13 10.13 15.54
CA HIS A 3 22.67 10.15 15.63
C HIS A 3 22.01 8.88 15.05
N TYR A 4 22.53 8.35 13.94
CA TYR A 4 22.04 7.12 13.31
C TYR A 4 22.17 5.90 14.24
N GLU A 5 23.33 5.70 14.86
CA GLU A 5 23.57 4.61 15.81
C GLU A 5 22.63 4.66 17.02
N SER A 6 22.31 5.88 17.49
CA SER A 6 21.36 6.10 18.58
C SER A 6 19.93 5.71 18.19
N VAL A 7 19.49 6.10 16.99
CA VAL A 7 18.17 5.72 16.44
C VAL A 7 18.09 4.21 16.27
N CYS A 8 19.09 3.56 15.68
CA CYS A 8 19.10 2.10 15.52
C CYS A 8 19.00 1.35 16.86
N ARG A 9 19.66 1.84 17.92
CA ARG A 9 19.61 1.21 19.24
C ARG A 9 18.28 1.39 19.97
N SER A 10 17.62 2.53 19.78
CA SER A 10 16.41 2.90 20.51
C SER A 10 15.13 2.57 19.74
N HIS A 11 15.21 2.36 18.43
CA HIS A 11 14.06 2.07 17.60
C HIS A 11 13.42 0.75 18.00
N ARG A 12 12.13 0.82 18.35
CA ARG A 12 11.28 -0.33 18.59
C ARG A 12 10.00 -0.11 17.81
N LEU A 13 9.60 -1.14 17.05
CA LEU A 13 8.30 -1.16 16.39
C LEU A 13 7.25 -1.59 17.41
N ASP A 14 6.26 -0.75 17.63
CA ASP A 14 5.06 -1.13 18.35
C ASP A 14 4.13 -1.87 17.38
N LEU A 15 4.13 -3.20 17.48
CA LEU A 15 3.43 -4.06 16.53
C LEU A 15 2.00 -4.32 17.02
N PRO A 16 0.98 -4.07 16.18
CA PRO A 16 -0.39 -4.42 16.53
C PRO A 16 -0.56 -5.94 16.55
N ALA A 17 -1.58 -6.43 17.29
CA ALA A 17 -1.90 -7.86 17.36
C ALA A 17 -2.24 -8.48 16.00
N THR A 18 -2.75 -7.68 15.05
CA THR A 18 -3.01 -8.06 13.67
C THR A 18 -2.60 -6.94 12.74
N PHE A 19 -2.10 -7.28 11.56
CA PHE A 19 -1.79 -6.32 10.51
C PHE A 19 -2.09 -6.94 9.14
N ASN A 20 -2.78 -6.18 8.29
CA ASN A 20 -3.01 -6.50 6.89
C ASN A 20 -2.65 -5.28 6.05
N PHE A 21 -1.64 -5.39 5.20
CA PHE A 21 -1.15 -4.25 4.41
C PHE A 21 -2.22 -3.64 3.48
N GLY A 22 -3.08 -4.47 2.88
CA GLY A 22 -4.18 -4.00 2.04
C GLY A 22 -5.16 -3.12 2.82
N ARG A 23 -5.56 -3.56 4.02
CA ARG A 23 -6.49 -2.80 4.85
C ARG A 23 -5.84 -1.62 5.57
N ASP A 24 -4.73 -1.87 6.26
CA ASP A 24 -4.18 -0.95 7.25
C ASP A 24 -3.29 0.13 6.62
N VAL A 25 -2.83 -0.08 5.39
CA VAL A 25 -2.03 0.90 4.62
C VAL A 25 -2.78 1.34 3.37
N VAL A 26 -3.11 0.42 2.45
CA VAL A 26 -3.69 0.79 1.15
C VAL A 26 -5.07 1.42 1.32
N ASP A 27 -6.02 0.76 1.98
CA ASP A 27 -7.37 1.31 2.21
C ASP A 27 -7.35 2.54 3.12
N ARG A 28 -6.39 2.61 4.05
CA ARG A 28 -6.21 3.80 4.91
C ARG A 28 -5.80 5.01 4.07
N PHE A 29 -4.86 4.85 3.15
CA PHE A 29 -4.43 5.93 2.26
C PHE A 29 -5.44 6.24 1.16
N ALA A 30 -6.24 5.27 0.74
CA ALA A 30 -7.34 5.46 -0.21
C ALA A 30 -8.44 6.41 0.29
N LYS A 31 -8.48 6.73 1.60
CA LYS A 31 -9.37 7.76 2.15
C LYS A 31 -9.08 9.16 1.61
N ASP A 32 -7.85 9.38 1.15
CA ASP A 32 -7.46 10.55 0.37
C ASP A 32 -7.44 10.14 -1.12
N PRO A 33 -8.49 10.47 -1.89
CA PRO A 33 -8.67 9.95 -3.24
C PRO A 33 -7.61 10.43 -4.22
N ASP A 34 -6.96 11.57 -3.95
CA ASP A 34 -5.94 12.16 -4.83
C ASP A 34 -4.51 11.71 -4.48
N LYS A 35 -4.36 10.90 -3.41
CA LYS A 35 -3.05 10.43 -2.97
C LYS A 35 -2.48 9.43 -3.98
N ILE A 36 -1.44 9.84 -4.69
CA ILE A 36 -0.74 9.00 -5.67
C ILE A 36 -0.07 7.81 -4.98
N ALA A 37 -0.27 6.60 -5.53
CA ALA A 37 0.33 5.36 -5.06
C ALA A 37 1.39 4.81 -6.02
N LEU A 38 1.11 4.86 -7.33
CA LEU A 38 1.95 4.27 -8.36
C LEU A 38 1.90 5.13 -9.62
N ILE A 39 3.06 5.47 -10.15
CA ILE A 39 3.20 5.97 -11.52
C ILE A 39 3.76 4.81 -12.32
N TRP A 40 2.92 4.23 -13.18
CA TRP A 40 3.29 3.16 -14.08
C TRP A 40 3.67 3.75 -15.44
N CYS A 41 4.78 3.28 -16.01
CA CYS A 41 5.18 3.62 -17.36
C CYS A 41 5.62 2.38 -18.14
N ASP A 42 5.58 2.45 -19.48
CA ASP A 42 6.06 1.39 -20.37
C ASP A 42 7.06 1.88 -21.42
N ALA A 43 7.59 0.94 -22.21
CA ALA A 43 8.57 1.23 -23.26
C ALA A 43 7.98 1.96 -24.48
N ALA A 44 6.65 2.08 -24.56
CA ALA A 44 5.94 2.83 -25.60
C ALA A 44 5.59 4.25 -25.14
N ASP A 45 6.22 4.73 -24.06
CA ASP A 45 6.05 6.06 -23.49
C ASP A 45 4.61 6.33 -22.97
N CYS A 46 3.88 5.26 -22.64
CA CYS A 46 2.60 5.40 -21.96
C CYS A 46 2.82 5.55 -20.45
N GLU A 47 2.18 6.55 -19.85
CA GLU A 47 2.17 6.76 -18.41
C GLU A 47 0.76 6.61 -17.83
N ARG A 48 0.66 6.03 -16.64
CA ARG A 48 -0.55 6.03 -15.81
C ARG A 48 -0.21 6.39 -14.37
N VAL A 49 -0.86 7.42 -13.86
CA VAL A 49 -0.86 7.75 -12.44
C VAL A 49 -2.05 7.05 -11.78
N LEU A 50 -1.76 6.20 -10.80
CA LEU A 50 -2.75 5.45 -10.03
C LEU A 50 -2.72 5.94 -8.58
N THR A 51 -3.90 6.31 -8.08
CA THR A 51 -4.10 6.73 -6.70
C THR A 51 -4.23 5.51 -5.78
N PHE A 52 -4.09 5.70 -4.46
CA PHE A 52 -4.41 4.64 -3.50
C PHE A 52 -5.87 4.19 -3.61
N ALA A 53 -6.79 5.09 -3.99
CA ALA A 53 -8.19 4.75 -4.25
C ALA A 53 -8.35 3.82 -5.47
N ASP A 54 -7.59 4.06 -6.54
CA ASP A 54 -7.59 3.17 -7.71
C ASP A 54 -7.05 1.79 -7.37
N ILE A 55 -5.94 1.73 -6.63
CA ILE A 55 -5.33 0.47 -6.20
C ILE A 55 -6.28 -0.30 -5.27
N ALA A 56 -6.89 0.35 -4.28
CA ALA A 56 -7.84 -0.28 -3.36
C ALA A 56 -9.06 -0.85 -4.10
N ARG A 57 -9.60 -0.11 -5.07
CA ARG A 57 -10.70 -0.59 -5.91
C ARG A 57 -10.31 -1.82 -6.73
N GLY A 58 -9.17 -1.76 -7.42
CA GLY A 58 -8.69 -2.85 -8.26
C GLY A 58 -8.34 -4.11 -7.46
N SER A 59 -7.66 -3.96 -6.32
CA SER A 59 -7.31 -5.09 -5.46
C SER A 59 -8.55 -5.77 -4.87
N ASN A 60 -9.56 -4.99 -4.46
CA ASN A 60 -10.83 -5.55 -3.96
C ASN A 60 -11.60 -6.32 -5.04
N GLN A 61 -11.58 -5.86 -6.29
CA GLN A 61 -12.17 -6.63 -7.40
C GLN A 61 -11.49 -7.99 -7.58
N VAL A 62 -10.16 -8.03 -7.52
CA VAL A 62 -9.39 -9.28 -7.60
C VAL A 62 -9.67 -10.18 -6.39
N ALA A 63 -9.67 -9.63 -5.17
CA ALA A 63 -9.94 -10.38 -3.95
C ALA A 63 -11.34 -11.02 -3.97
N ASN A 64 -12.36 -10.27 -4.39
CA ASN A 64 -13.71 -10.80 -4.54
C ASN A 64 -13.81 -11.88 -5.63
N TRP A 65 -13.08 -11.71 -6.74
CA TRP A 65 -13.02 -12.73 -7.78
C TRP A 65 -12.37 -14.02 -7.27
N LEU A 66 -11.25 -13.93 -6.55
CA LEU A 66 -10.56 -15.07 -5.94
C LEU A 66 -11.46 -15.78 -4.91
N ALA A 67 -12.13 -15.02 -4.03
CA ALA A 67 -13.08 -15.56 -3.07
C ALA A 67 -14.22 -16.32 -3.77
N GLY A 68 -14.73 -15.80 -4.90
CA GLY A 68 -15.72 -16.49 -5.73
C GLY A 68 -15.21 -17.79 -6.39
N LYS A 69 -13.89 -18.01 -6.41
CA LYS A 69 -13.25 -19.26 -6.83
C LYS A 69 -12.92 -20.20 -5.66
N GLY A 70 -13.22 -19.79 -4.42
CA GLY A 70 -12.93 -20.57 -3.21
C GLY A 70 -11.46 -20.51 -2.76
N ILE A 71 -10.73 -19.48 -3.19
CA ILE A 71 -9.36 -19.18 -2.77
C ILE A 71 -9.40 -18.27 -1.53
#